data_AF-A0A1V3WBQ7-F1
#
_entry.id   AF-A0A1V3WBQ7-F1
#
_cell.length_a   1.000
_cell.length_b   1.000
_cell.length_c   1.000
_cell.angle_alpha   90.00
_cell.angle_beta   90.00
_cell.angle_gamma   90.00
#
_symmetry.space_group_name_H-M   'P 1'
#
loop_
_entity.id
_entity.type
_entity.pdbx_description
1 polymer ?
#
loop_
_entity_poly.entity_id
_entity_poly.type
_entity_poly.pdbx_seq_one_letter_code
_entity_poly.pdbx_strand_id
1 'polypeptide(L)'
;MVSAKSDAALCAQAARLAGYLRAHDGLDVADVGWSLAGRSMFEHRAVVVGGDRDRLLAGLDELSGGAAVSVVRGTATPAGKTVFVFPGQGSQLLGMGMGLHAGYPAFAEAFNTVVAELDRHLLRPLREVIWGHDENLLNTTEFAQPALFAVEVALYRLLESWGIRPDFVMGHSVGEISAAHVAGVLSLENAAVLVAARGRFMQALPPGGAMVAVAATEAEVGPC
;
A
#
# COMPACT_ATOMS: atom_id res chain seq x y z
N MET A 1 12.15 -6.86 -13.78
CA MET A 1 13.12 -5.93 -13.16
C MET A 1 14.47 -6.11 -13.85
N VAL A 2 15.24 -5.04 -14.05
CA VAL A 2 16.63 -5.09 -14.53
C VAL A 2 17.54 -4.41 -13.52
N SER A 3 18.79 -4.90 -13.39
CA SER A 3 19.77 -4.30 -12.50
C SER A 3 21.18 -4.29 -13.11
N ALA A 4 22.02 -3.36 -12.66
CA ALA A 4 23.41 -3.23 -13.06
C ALA A 4 24.27 -2.53 -11.99
N LYS A 5 25.60 -2.56 -12.15
CA LYS A 5 26.57 -1.92 -11.25
C LYS A 5 26.76 -0.41 -11.48
N SER A 6 26.13 0.14 -12.50
CA SER A 6 26.15 1.57 -12.81
C SER A 6 24.92 1.95 -13.64
N ASP A 7 24.59 3.24 -13.64
CA ASP A 7 23.50 3.78 -14.45
C ASP A 7 23.69 3.53 -15.95
N ALA A 8 24.90 3.74 -16.47
CA ALA A 8 25.19 3.48 -17.89
C ALA A 8 25.02 1.98 -18.23
N ALA A 9 25.44 1.09 -17.33
CA ALA A 9 25.26 -0.35 -17.52
C ALA A 9 23.78 -0.77 -17.44
N LEU A 10 22.97 -0.06 -16.63
CA LEU A 10 21.52 -0.28 -16.55
C LEU A 10 20.83 0.10 -17.86
N CYS A 11 21.13 1.27 -18.42
CA CYS A 11 20.60 1.69 -19.73
C CYS A 11 21.02 0.72 -20.85
N ALA A 12 22.29 0.30 -20.85
CA ALA A 12 22.78 -0.69 -21.83
C ALA A 12 22.10 -2.06 -21.67
N GLN A 13 21.82 -2.49 -20.43
CA GLN A 13 21.08 -3.73 -20.18
C GLN A 13 19.63 -3.65 -20.66
N ALA A 14 18.98 -2.50 -20.48
CA ALA A 14 17.64 -2.24 -21.00
C ALA A 14 17.61 -2.32 -22.52
N ALA A 15 18.56 -1.67 -23.21
CA ALA A 15 18.69 -1.73 -24.67
C ALA A 15 18.90 -3.16 -25.19
N ARG A 16 19.79 -3.93 -24.53
CA ARG A 16 20.03 -5.34 -24.88
C ARG A 16 18.78 -6.19 -24.70
N LEU A 17 18.05 -6.02 -23.59
CA LEU A 17 16.83 -6.77 -23.34
C LEU A 17 15.73 -6.40 -24.35
N ALA A 18 15.55 -5.12 -24.67
CA ALA A 18 14.59 -4.67 -25.67
C ALA A 18 14.93 -5.25 -27.06
N GLY A 19 16.19 -5.23 -27.47
CA GLY A 19 16.66 -5.85 -28.71
C GLY A 19 16.43 -7.36 -28.73
N TYR A 20 16.72 -8.06 -27.63
CA TYR A 20 16.48 -9.50 -27.50
C TYR A 20 15.00 -9.83 -27.62
N LEU A 21 14.13 -9.09 -26.93
CA LEU A 21 12.69 -9.26 -27.04
C LEU A 21 12.24 -9.02 -28.48
N ARG A 22 12.59 -7.91 -29.12
CA ARG A 22 12.22 -7.63 -30.52
C ARG A 22 12.60 -8.75 -31.51
N ALA A 23 13.72 -9.43 -31.29
CA ALA A 23 14.15 -10.55 -32.12
C ALA A 23 13.40 -11.87 -31.84
N HIS A 24 12.64 -11.95 -30.73
CA HIS A 24 11.89 -13.13 -30.28
C HIS A 24 10.47 -12.72 -29.86
N ASP A 25 9.59 -12.60 -30.84
CA ASP A 25 8.18 -12.21 -30.70
C ASP A 25 7.33 -13.21 -29.88
N GLY A 26 7.65 -14.50 -29.95
CA GLY A 26 6.96 -15.56 -29.23
C GLY A 26 7.23 -15.69 -27.72
N LEU A 27 8.06 -14.81 -27.13
CA LEU A 27 8.34 -14.87 -25.68
C LEU A 27 7.18 -14.30 -24.87
N ASP A 28 6.72 -15.09 -23.90
CA ASP A 28 5.76 -14.65 -22.90
C ASP A 28 6.41 -13.66 -21.91
N VAL A 29 5.69 -12.58 -21.59
CA VAL A 29 6.21 -11.51 -20.74
C VAL A 29 6.36 -11.93 -19.27
N ALA A 30 5.55 -12.87 -18.79
CA ALA A 30 5.67 -13.41 -17.44
C ALA A 30 6.91 -14.29 -17.33
N ASP A 31 7.20 -15.12 -18.34
CA ASP A 31 8.42 -15.94 -18.39
C ASP A 31 9.69 -15.08 -18.42
N VAL A 32 9.66 -13.96 -19.15
CA VAL A 32 10.73 -12.95 -19.15
C VAL A 32 10.89 -12.35 -17.75
N GLY A 33 9.79 -11.92 -17.12
CA GLY A 33 9.80 -11.39 -15.76
C GLY A 33 10.37 -12.37 -14.74
N TRP A 34 9.94 -13.63 -14.80
CA TRP A 34 10.41 -14.73 -13.96
C TRP A 34 11.90 -14.99 -14.15
N SER A 35 12.35 -15.07 -15.40
CA SER A 35 13.77 -15.28 -15.73
C SER A 35 14.66 -14.13 -15.23
N LEU A 36 14.16 -12.90 -15.27
CA LEU A 36 14.88 -11.73 -14.75
C LEU A 36 14.94 -11.70 -13.22
N ALA A 37 13.90 -12.20 -12.53
CA ALA A 37 13.88 -12.29 -11.08
C ALA A 37 14.94 -13.28 -10.53
N GLY A 38 15.33 -14.30 -11.31
CA GLY A 38 16.38 -15.25 -10.95
C GLY A 38 17.82 -14.77 -11.23
N ARG A 39 18.01 -13.57 -11.80
CA ARG A 39 19.35 -13.02 -12.10
C ARG A 39 19.97 -12.38 -10.86
N SER A 40 21.30 -12.23 -10.86
CA SER A 40 22.01 -11.44 -9.85
C SER A 40 21.46 -10.02 -9.77
N MET A 41 21.31 -9.53 -8.53
CA MET A 41 20.74 -8.24 -8.22
C MET A 41 21.83 -7.24 -7.80
N PHE A 42 22.05 -6.20 -8.61
CA PHE A 42 23.00 -5.11 -8.34
C PHE A 42 22.31 -3.86 -7.79
N GLU A 43 23.08 -2.82 -7.46
CA GLU A 43 22.57 -1.61 -6.79
C GLU A 43 21.67 -0.76 -7.70
N HIS A 44 22.05 -0.52 -8.96
CA HIS A 44 21.23 0.27 -9.87
C HIS A 44 20.11 -0.61 -10.42
N ARG A 45 18.85 -0.28 -10.10
CA ARG A 45 17.67 -1.11 -10.40
C ARG A 45 16.61 -0.29 -11.12
N ALA A 46 15.91 -0.96 -12.01
CA ALA A 46 14.70 -0.44 -12.63
C ALA A 46 13.62 -1.51 -12.80
N VAL A 47 12.37 -1.12 -12.59
CA VAL A 47 11.18 -1.97 -12.71
C VAL A 47 10.22 -1.34 -13.70
N VAL A 48 9.95 -2.07 -14.77
CA VAL A 48 8.83 -1.80 -15.68
C VAL A 48 7.66 -2.64 -15.19
N VAL A 49 6.51 -2.00 -14.94
CA VAL A 49 5.28 -2.65 -14.47
C VAL A 49 4.29 -2.73 -15.62
N GLY A 50 3.84 -3.93 -15.97
CA GLY A 50 2.88 -4.16 -17.05
C GLY A 50 2.72 -5.64 -17.36
N GLY A 51 1.58 -6.01 -17.94
CA GLY A 51 1.25 -7.39 -18.31
C GLY A 51 1.29 -7.65 -19.81
N ASP A 52 1.71 -6.67 -20.61
CA ASP A 52 1.78 -6.78 -22.06
C ASP A 52 3.16 -6.38 -22.58
N ARG A 53 3.44 -6.92 -23.77
CA ARG A 53 4.74 -6.82 -24.43
C ARG A 53 5.06 -5.41 -24.87
N ASP A 54 4.06 -4.65 -25.30
CA ASP A 54 4.24 -3.29 -25.78
C ASP A 54 4.65 -2.36 -24.64
N ARG A 55 4.02 -2.49 -23.46
CA ARG A 55 4.43 -1.78 -22.24
C ARG A 55 5.82 -2.17 -21.78
N LEU A 56 6.16 -3.47 -21.83
CA LEU A 56 7.50 -3.92 -21.48
C LEU A 56 8.56 -3.28 -22.39
N LEU A 57 8.34 -3.31 -23.71
CA LEU A 57 9.25 -2.70 -24.68
C LEU A 57 9.34 -1.18 -24.51
N ALA A 58 8.21 -0.49 -24.34
CA ALA A 58 8.18 0.95 -24.11
C ALA A 58 8.97 1.37 -22.87
N GLY A 59 8.80 0.66 -21.75
CA GLY A 59 9.56 0.94 -20.52
C GLY A 59 11.05 0.63 -20.66
N LEU A 60 11.42 -0.41 -21.41
CA LEU A 60 12.84 -0.71 -21.67
C LEU A 60 13.49 0.33 -22.59
N ASP A 61 12.77 0.83 -23.60
CA ASP A 61 13.24 1.90 -24.46
C ASP A 61 13.41 3.19 -23.67
N GLU A 62 12.43 3.55 -22.84
CA GLU A 62 12.48 4.70 -21.94
C GLU A 62 13.74 4.65 -21.05
N LEU A 63 13.96 3.51 -20.40
CA LEU A 63 15.12 3.27 -19.56
C LEU A 63 16.44 3.33 -20.35
N SER A 64 16.45 2.80 -21.58
CA SER A 64 17.63 2.84 -22.45
C SER A 64 18.01 4.26 -22.87
N GLY A 65 17.01 5.12 -23.07
CA GLY A 65 17.18 6.54 -23.35
C GLY A 65 17.50 7.40 -22.13
N GLY A 66 17.53 6.80 -20.93
CA GLY A 66 17.80 7.49 -19.67
C GLY A 66 16.60 8.23 -19.08
N ALA A 67 15.41 8.10 -19.67
CA ALA A 67 14.16 8.59 -19.10
C ALA A 67 13.62 7.60 -18.05
N ALA A 68 12.90 8.11 -17.05
CA ALA A 68 12.26 7.33 -16.00
C ALA A 68 10.98 8.03 -15.51
N VAL A 69 10.05 8.24 -16.44
CA VAL A 69 8.71 8.77 -16.20
C VAL A 69 7.74 7.66 -15.80
N SER A 70 7.71 6.55 -16.55
CA SER A 70 6.82 5.41 -16.29
C SER A 70 7.53 4.24 -15.59
N VAL A 71 8.86 4.25 -15.60
CA VAL A 71 9.71 3.22 -15.01
C VAL A 71 10.11 3.60 -13.58
N VAL A 72 9.92 2.69 -12.62
CA VAL A 72 10.43 2.89 -11.26
C VAL A 72 11.93 2.60 -11.26
N ARG A 73 12.75 3.62 -11.01
CA ARG A 73 14.22 3.52 -10.98
C ARG A 73 14.77 3.97 -9.64
N GLY A 74 15.82 3.30 -9.19
CA GLY A 74 16.55 3.71 -7.98
C GLY A 74 17.86 2.97 -7.80
N THR A 75 18.64 3.45 -6.84
CA THR A 75 19.87 2.80 -6.39
C THR A 75 19.62 2.18 -5.03
N ALA A 76 19.71 0.86 -4.95
CA ALA A 76 19.55 0.13 -3.70
C ALA A 76 20.75 0.40 -2.78
N THR A 77 20.46 0.75 -1.54
CA THR A 77 21.41 0.77 -0.43
C THR A 77 21.37 -0.59 0.31
N PRO A 78 22.36 -0.91 1.16
CA PRO A 78 22.29 -2.08 2.02
C PRO A 78 20.94 -2.13 2.77
N ALA A 79 20.35 -3.32 2.88
CA ALA A 79 19.06 -3.49 3.52
C ALA A 79 19.14 -2.99 4.97
N GLY A 80 18.43 -1.89 5.25
CA GLY A 80 18.17 -1.42 6.60
C GLY A 80 16.95 -2.11 7.20
N LYS A 81 16.59 -1.67 8.41
CA LYS A 81 15.33 -2.08 9.04
C LYS A 81 14.15 -1.46 8.30
N THR A 82 13.10 -2.25 8.09
CA THR A 82 11.85 -1.82 7.45
C THR A 82 10.81 -1.47 8.50
N VAL A 83 10.12 -0.34 8.33
CA VAL A 83 9.01 0.08 9.19
C VAL A 83 7.74 0.17 8.36
N PHE A 84 6.66 -0.46 8.82
CA PHE A 84 5.33 -0.22 8.26
C PHE A 84 4.61 0.86 9.08
N VAL A 85 4.11 1.87 8.38
CA VAL A 85 3.43 3.01 9.00
C VAL A 85 1.95 2.99 8.66
N PHE A 86 1.11 2.98 9.69
CA PHE A 86 -0.35 2.96 9.61
C PHE A 86 -0.87 4.37 9.87
N PRO A 87 -1.37 5.08 8.84
CA PRO A 87 -1.82 6.46 9.00
C PRO A 87 -3.10 6.57 9.84
N GLY A 88 -3.46 7.82 10.18
CA GLY A 88 -4.73 8.13 10.81
C GLY A 88 -5.86 8.33 9.80
N GLN A 89 -6.97 8.89 10.29
CA GLN A 89 -8.08 9.34 9.46
C GLN A 89 -7.65 10.44 8.47
N GLY A 90 -8.19 10.41 7.25
CA GLY A 90 -7.95 11.39 6.19
C GLY A 90 -7.55 10.79 4.85
N SER A 91 -7.22 9.50 4.80
CA SER A 91 -6.83 8.76 3.58
C SER A 91 -7.95 7.91 2.99
N GLN A 92 -9.14 7.89 3.60
CA GLN A 92 -10.27 7.11 3.12
C GLN A 92 -10.80 7.67 1.79
N LEU A 93 -11.12 6.75 0.88
CA LEU A 93 -11.67 7.05 -0.44
C LEU A 93 -12.76 6.02 -0.76
N LEU A 94 -13.83 6.44 -1.44
CA LEU A 94 -14.83 5.49 -1.95
C LEU A 94 -14.16 4.47 -2.88
N GLY A 95 -14.57 3.21 -2.76
CA GLY A 95 -14.03 2.10 -3.55
C GLY A 95 -12.62 1.65 -3.11
N MET A 96 -12.05 2.18 -2.04
CA MET A 96 -10.72 1.77 -1.60
C MET A 96 -10.65 0.25 -1.36
N GLY A 97 -9.55 -0.37 -1.80
CA GLY A 97 -9.35 -1.81 -1.71
C GLY A 97 -10.17 -2.66 -2.70
N MET A 98 -11.13 -2.12 -3.46
CA MET A 98 -11.99 -2.91 -4.36
C MET A 98 -11.19 -3.62 -5.47
N GLY A 99 -10.27 -2.91 -6.13
CA GLY A 99 -9.40 -3.52 -7.15
C GLY A 99 -8.45 -4.57 -6.57
N LEU A 100 -7.97 -4.35 -5.34
CA LEU A 100 -7.11 -5.31 -4.65
C LEU A 100 -7.88 -6.56 -4.23
N HIS A 101 -9.12 -6.40 -3.79
CA HIS A 101 -10.04 -7.49 -3.48
C HIS A 101 -10.31 -8.37 -4.69
N ALA A 102 -10.53 -7.76 -5.86
CA ALA A 102 -10.73 -8.50 -7.10
C ALA A 102 -9.46 -9.21 -7.62
N GLY A 103 -8.28 -8.61 -7.41
CA GLY A 103 -7.01 -9.08 -7.99
C GLY A 103 -6.17 -10.01 -7.11
N TYR A 104 -6.34 -9.94 -5.78
CA TYR A 104 -5.43 -10.60 -4.84
C TYR A 104 -6.18 -11.39 -3.75
N PRO A 105 -6.19 -12.74 -3.82
CA PRO A 105 -6.88 -13.58 -2.83
C PRO A 105 -6.46 -13.32 -1.38
N ALA A 106 -5.17 -13.13 -1.11
CA ALA A 106 -4.67 -12.82 0.24
C ALA A 106 -5.25 -11.52 0.83
N PHE A 107 -5.41 -10.49 -0.01
CA PHE A 107 -6.09 -9.26 0.39
C PHE A 107 -7.58 -9.51 0.62
N ALA A 108 -8.24 -10.22 -0.30
CA ALA A 108 -9.67 -10.47 -0.24
C ALA A 108 -10.07 -11.25 1.01
N GLU A 109 -9.34 -12.32 1.33
CA GLU A 109 -9.54 -13.14 2.53
C GLU A 109 -9.35 -12.33 3.82
N ALA A 110 -8.26 -11.57 3.91
CA ALA A 110 -7.99 -10.72 5.06
C ALA A 110 -9.07 -9.64 5.23
N PHE A 111 -9.40 -8.93 4.16
CA PHE A 111 -10.43 -7.89 4.17
C PHE A 111 -11.79 -8.45 4.56
N ASN A 112 -12.20 -9.59 4.00
CA ASN A 112 -13.47 -10.24 4.35
C ASN A 112 -13.53 -10.62 5.83
N THR A 113 -12.43 -11.16 6.36
CA THR A 113 -12.33 -11.56 7.76
C THR A 113 -12.45 -10.36 8.70
N VAL A 114 -11.73 -9.27 8.40
CA VAL A 114 -11.77 -8.05 9.22
C VAL A 114 -13.13 -7.36 9.15
N VAL A 115 -13.71 -7.23 7.94
CA VAL A 115 -15.05 -6.65 7.77
C VAL A 115 -16.11 -7.46 8.50
N ALA A 116 -16.07 -8.80 8.40
CA ALA A 116 -17.02 -9.66 9.10
C ALA A 116 -16.97 -9.47 10.62
N GLU A 117 -15.79 -9.24 11.19
CA GLU A 117 -15.65 -8.95 12.62
C GLU A 117 -16.14 -7.54 12.98
N LEU A 118 -15.78 -6.53 12.18
CA LEU A 118 -16.22 -5.14 12.40
C LEU A 118 -17.75 -5.00 12.30
N ASP A 119 -18.38 -5.68 11.35
CA ASP A 119 -19.83 -5.62 11.11
C ASP A 119 -20.66 -6.12 12.32
N ARG A 120 -20.04 -6.85 13.26
CA ARG A 120 -20.67 -7.23 14.54
C ARG A 120 -20.87 -6.02 15.47
N HIS A 121 -20.16 -4.93 15.23
CA HIS A 121 -20.12 -3.73 16.07
C HIS A 121 -20.67 -2.48 15.38
N LEU A 122 -20.98 -2.55 14.09
CA LEU A 122 -21.44 -1.43 13.28
C LEU A 122 -22.94 -1.54 12.97
N LEU A 123 -23.59 -0.39 12.78
CA LEU A 123 -25.01 -0.33 12.45
C LEU A 123 -25.31 -0.58 10.96
N ARG A 124 -24.28 -0.60 10.11
CA ARG A 124 -24.37 -0.84 8.67
C ARG A 124 -23.20 -1.71 8.21
N PRO A 125 -23.38 -2.56 7.19
CA PRO A 125 -22.29 -3.34 6.62
C PRO A 125 -21.19 -2.41 6.09
N LEU A 126 -19.98 -2.57 6.61
CA LEU A 126 -18.87 -1.68 6.32
C LEU A 126 -18.50 -1.70 4.83
N ARG A 127 -18.61 -2.86 4.17
CA ARG A 127 -18.38 -2.97 2.73
C ARG A 127 -19.30 -2.08 1.90
N GLU A 128 -20.58 -1.98 2.28
CA GLU A 128 -21.54 -1.12 1.58
C GLU A 128 -21.21 0.36 1.77
N VAL A 129 -20.58 0.72 2.89
CA VAL A 129 -20.09 2.09 3.11
C VAL A 129 -18.83 2.37 2.30
N ILE A 130 -17.85 1.44 2.30
CA ILE A 130 -16.58 1.62 1.57
C ILE A 130 -16.80 1.64 0.07
N TRP A 131 -17.64 0.74 -0.46
CA TRP A 131 -17.86 0.56 -1.91
C TRP A 131 -19.21 1.11 -2.40
N GLY A 132 -19.91 1.86 -1.54
CA GLY A 132 -21.15 2.53 -1.89
C GLY A 132 -20.90 3.82 -2.65
N HIS A 133 -21.85 4.74 -2.52
CA HIS A 133 -21.88 6.00 -3.27
C HIS A 133 -21.92 7.24 -2.37
N ASP A 134 -21.97 7.06 -1.04
CA ASP A 134 -22.08 8.14 -0.06
C ASP A 134 -20.73 8.41 0.59
N GLU A 135 -19.98 9.34 -0.01
CA GLU A 135 -18.68 9.76 0.50
C GLU A 135 -18.80 10.46 1.86
N ASN A 136 -19.90 11.17 2.12
CA ASN A 136 -20.11 11.85 3.40
C ASN A 136 -20.28 10.84 4.53
N LEU A 137 -20.99 9.73 4.27
CA LEU A 137 -21.11 8.63 5.21
C LEU A 137 -19.75 7.99 5.51
N LEU A 138 -18.96 7.68 4.48
CA LEU A 138 -17.60 7.15 4.67
C LEU A 138 -16.71 8.13 5.47
N ASN A 139 -16.89 9.43 5.26
CA ASN A 139 -16.12 10.48 5.95
C ASN A 139 -16.57 10.73 7.40
N THR A 140 -17.68 10.14 7.86
CA THR A 140 -17.99 10.15 9.29
C THR A 140 -16.94 9.35 10.06
N THR A 141 -16.57 9.84 11.23
CA THR A 141 -15.56 9.21 12.08
C THR A 141 -15.94 7.79 12.49
N GLU A 142 -17.25 7.52 12.61
CA GLU A 142 -17.81 6.19 12.91
C GLU A 142 -17.47 5.15 11.84
N PHE A 143 -17.44 5.53 10.56
CA PHE A 143 -17.14 4.61 9.46
C PHE A 143 -15.71 4.73 8.92
N ALA A 144 -15.13 5.94 8.90
CA ALA A 144 -13.77 6.15 8.41
C ALA A 144 -12.74 5.32 9.19
N GLN A 145 -12.86 5.27 10.52
CA GLN A 145 -11.90 4.57 11.37
C GLN A 145 -11.92 3.05 11.16
N PRO A 146 -13.06 2.34 11.27
CA PRO A 146 -13.16 0.93 10.91
C PRO A 146 -12.75 0.63 9.46
N ALA A 147 -13.12 1.50 8.52
CA ALA A 147 -12.81 1.31 7.10
C ALA A 147 -11.30 1.34 6.84
N LEU A 148 -10.59 2.30 7.42
CA LEU A 148 -9.14 2.41 7.33
C LEU A 148 -8.46 1.21 7.99
N PHE A 149 -8.88 0.81 9.19
CA PHE A 149 -8.37 -0.38 9.85
C PHE A 149 -8.52 -1.64 8.98
N ALA A 150 -9.69 -1.85 8.35
CA ALA A 150 -9.93 -3.00 7.48
C ALA A 150 -9.00 -3.03 6.27
N VAL A 151 -8.81 -1.89 5.60
CA VAL A 151 -7.94 -1.80 4.42
C VAL A 151 -6.47 -1.92 4.81
N GLU A 152 -6.04 -1.26 5.88
CA GLU A 152 -4.66 -1.29 6.38
C GLU A 152 -4.23 -2.71 6.78
N VAL A 153 -5.07 -3.44 7.50
CA VAL A 153 -4.79 -4.83 7.88
C VAL A 153 -4.76 -5.74 6.64
N ALA A 154 -5.66 -5.54 5.68
CA ALA A 154 -5.66 -6.31 4.45
C ALA A 154 -4.42 -6.01 3.56
N LEU A 155 -3.97 -4.75 3.49
CA LEU A 155 -2.73 -4.37 2.83
C LEU A 155 -1.51 -5.01 3.49
N TYR A 156 -1.46 -5.02 4.82
CA TYR A 156 -0.41 -5.71 5.56
C TYR A 156 -0.35 -7.20 5.20
N ARG A 157 -1.50 -7.90 5.22
CA ARG A 157 -1.56 -9.33 4.86
C ARG A 157 -1.18 -9.60 3.41
N LEU A 158 -1.52 -8.69 2.49
CA LEU A 158 -1.08 -8.78 1.10
C LEU A 158 0.45 -8.70 0.99
N LEU A 159 1.08 -7.72 1.63
CA LEU A 159 2.55 -7.58 1.63
C LEU A 159 3.23 -8.77 2.30
N GLU A 160 2.67 -9.26 3.41
CA GLU A 160 3.15 -10.45 4.10
C GLU A 160 3.11 -11.69 3.19
N SER A 161 2.05 -11.84 2.38
CA SER A 161 1.91 -12.94 1.41
C SER A 161 3.00 -12.94 0.33
N TRP A 162 3.60 -11.77 0.05
CA TRP A 162 4.75 -11.63 -0.85
C TRP A 162 6.10 -11.80 -0.14
N GLY A 163 6.10 -12.12 1.14
CA GLY A 163 7.31 -12.28 1.96
C GLY A 163 7.89 -10.97 2.48
N ILE A 164 7.19 -9.84 2.33
CA ILE A 164 7.62 -8.54 2.85
C ILE A 164 7.16 -8.43 4.31
N ARG A 165 8.11 -8.41 5.24
CA ARG A 165 7.84 -8.30 6.68
C ARG A 165 8.54 -7.09 7.28
N PRO A 166 7.86 -6.29 8.12
CA PRO A 166 8.48 -5.18 8.81
C PRO A 166 9.33 -5.65 9.99
N ASP A 167 10.39 -4.92 10.30
CA ASP A 167 11.11 -5.02 11.57
C ASP A 167 10.38 -4.25 12.69
N PHE A 168 9.68 -3.18 12.33
CA PHE A 168 8.90 -2.33 13.24
C PHE A 168 7.57 -1.92 12.62
N VAL A 169 6.59 -1.66 13.46
CA VAL A 169 5.34 -1.02 13.06
C VAL A 169 5.13 0.26 13.84
N MET A 170 4.55 1.25 13.20
CA MET A 170 4.17 2.52 13.81
C MET A 170 2.77 2.89 13.33
N GLY A 171 1.95 3.43 14.23
CA GLY A 171 0.64 3.94 13.89
C GLY A 171 0.52 5.41 14.26
N HIS A 172 -0.36 6.13 13.58
CA HIS A 172 -0.72 7.49 13.92
C HIS A 172 -2.21 7.56 14.30
N SER A 173 -2.51 7.92 15.56
CA SER A 173 -3.89 7.99 16.08
C SER A 173 -4.62 6.65 15.90
N VAL A 174 -5.68 6.58 15.09
CA VAL A 174 -6.41 5.31 14.85
C VAL A 174 -5.51 4.22 14.25
N GLY A 175 -4.50 4.59 13.45
CA GLY A 175 -3.55 3.64 12.87
C GLY A 175 -2.71 2.89 13.91
N GLU A 176 -2.64 3.37 15.17
CA GLU A 176 -2.02 2.60 16.26
C GLU A 176 -2.77 1.31 16.56
N ILE A 177 -4.09 1.27 16.32
CA ILE A 177 -4.89 0.06 16.49
C ILE A 177 -4.52 -0.96 15.41
N SER A 178 -4.36 -0.52 14.16
CA SER A 178 -3.86 -1.35 13.05
C SER A 178 -2.46 -1.89 13.38
N ALA A 179 -1.54 -1.01 13.80
CA ALA A 179 -0.18 -1.37 14.18
C ALA A 179 -0.15 -2.40 15.32
N ALA A 180 -0.93 -2.19 16.38
CA ALA A 180 -1.03 -3.11 17.51
C ALA A 180 -1.61 -4.47 17.12
N HIS A 181 -2.60 -4.50 16.21
CA HIS A 181 -3.14 -5.74 15.69
C HIS A 181 -2.10 -6.52 14.87
N VAL A 182 -1.44 -5.87 13.90
CA VAL A 182 -0.46 -6.56 13.04
C VAL A 182 0.80 -6.99 13.78
N ALA A 183 1.15 -6.30 14.88
CA ALA A 183 2.22 -6.70 15.79
C ALA A 183 1.83 -7.88 16.71
N GLY A 184 0.57 -8.32 16.68
CA GLY A 184 0.06 -9.39 17.54
C GLY A 184 -0.20 -8.97 18.99
N VAL A 185 -0.20 -7.67 19.29
CA VAL A 185 -0.53 -7.13 20.62
C VAL A 185 -2.04 -7.21 20.87
N LEU A 186 -2.84 -6.94 19.83
CA LEU A 186 -4.30 -7.05 19.88
C LEU A 186 -4.79 -8.16 18.94
N SER A 187 -5.69 -9.02 19.45
CA SER A 187 -6.46 -9.93 18.60
C SER A 187 -7.38 -9.12 17.66
N LEU A 188 -7.85 -9.76 16.59
CA LEU A 188 -8.74 -9.09 15.62
C LEU A 188 -10.04 -8.62 16.30
N GLU A 189 -10.61 -9.48 17.15
CA GLU A 189 -11.86 -9.22 17.87
C GLU A 189 -11.72 -8.01 18.80
N ASN A 190 -10.63 -7.95 19.57
CA ASN A 190 -10.37 -6.82 20.47
C ASN A 190 -10.07 -5.52 19.70
N ALA A 191 -9.31 -5.61 18.61
CA ALA A 191 -9.03 -4.46 17.75
C ALA A 191 -10.31 -3.93 17.09
N ALA A 192 -11.19 -4.82 16.62
CA ALA A 192 -12.48 -4.48 16.01
C ALA A 192 -13.41 -3.77 17.00
N VAL A 193 -13.54 -4.29 18.22
CA VAL A 193 -14.29 -3.62 19.31
C VAL A 193 -13.74 -2.21 19.54
N LEU A 194 -12.41 -2.08 19.66
CA LEU A 194 -11.77 -0.81 19.99
C LEU A 194 -11.97 0.23 18.90
N VAL A 195 -11.72 -0.12 17.62
CA VAL A 195 -11.84 0.84 16.51
C VAL A 195 -13.29 1.24 16.26
N ALA A 196 -14.24 0.31 16.35
CA ALA A 196 -15.66 0.61 16.17
C ALA A 196 -16.19 1.48 17.32
N ALA A 197 -15.88 1.14 18.56
CA ALA A 197 -16.29 1.93 19.72
C ALA A 197 -15.68 3.33 19.71
N ARG A 198 -14.38 3.44 19.38
CA ARG A 198 -13.68 4.73 19.26
C ARG A 198 -14.29 5.60 18.18
N GLY A 199 -14.51 5.06 16.98
CA GLY A 199 -15.16 5.78 15.88
C GLY A 199 -16.51 6.35 16.29
N ARG A 200 -17.37 5.51 16.87
CA ARG A 200 -18.71 5.91 17.34
C ARG A 200 -18.66 6.97 18.44
N PHE A 201 -17.81 6.80 19.45
CA PHE A 201 -17.74 7.76 20.56
C PHE A 201 -17.14 9.10 20.13
N MET A 202 -16.13 9.09 19.25
CA MET A 202 -15.60 10.33 18.68
C MET A 202 -16.63 11.04 17.80
N GLN A 203 -17.41 10.30 17.02
CA GLN A 203 -18.47 10.87 16.20
C GLN A 203 -19.61 11.51 17.03
N ALA A 204 -19.85 11.00 18.24
CA ALA A 204 -20.88 11.49 19.15
C ALA A 204 -20.46 12.72 19.99
N LEU A 205 -19.22 13.18 19.89
CA LEU A 205 -18.78 14.39 20.58
C LEU A 205 -19.58 15.62 20.11
N PRO A 206 -19.78 16.63 20.99
CA PRO A 206 -20.50 17.83 20.61
C PRO A 206 -19.92 18.48 19.34
N PRO A 207 -20.77 18.97 18.42
CA PRO A 207 -20.30 19.68 17.25
C PRO A 207 -19.58 20.98 17.65
N GLY A 208 -18.66 21.45 16.80
CA GLY A 208 -17.91 22.69 17.00
C GLY A 208 -16.43 22.53 17.32
N GLY A 209 -15.93 21.29 17.48
CA GLY A 209 -14.49 21.02 17.47
C GLY A 209 -13.89 21.15 16.06
N ALA A 210 -12.62 21.55 15.99
CA ALA A 210 -11.86 21.61 14.75
C ALA A 210 -10.42 21.16 14.99
N MET A 211 -9.78 20.61 13.95
CA MET A 211 -8.35 20.33 13.92
C MET A 211 -7.73 21.13 12.77
N VAL A 212 -6.55 21.71 12.99
CA VAL A 212 -5.83 22.49 11.97
C VAL A 212 -4.38 22.03 11.91
N ALA A 213 -3.84 21.89 10.71
CA ALA A 213 -2.42 21.68 10.50
C ALA A 213 -1.71 23.03 10.50
N VAL A 214 -0.73 23.19 11.38
CA VAL A 214 0.06 24.43 11.52
C VAL A 214 1.48 24.14 11.05
N ALA A 215 1.99 24.93 10.11
CA ALA A 215 3.37 24.84 9.65
C ALA A 215 4.32 25.56 10.62
N ALA A 216 4.41 25.03 11.85
CA ALA A 216 5.24 25.53 12.93
C ALA A 216 5.79 24.37 13.75
N THR A 217 6.88 24.59 14.46
CA THR A 217 7.45 23.66 15.43
C THR A 217 6.59 23.57 16.70
N GLU A 218 6.73 22.50 17.48
CA GLU A 218 6.03 22.36 18.77
C GLU A 218 6.30 23.54 19.71
N ALA A 219 7.56 24.02 19.75
CA ALA A 219 7.96 25.15 20.60
C ALA A 219 7.28 26.47 20.21
N GLU A 220 6.93 26.65 18.93
CA GLU A 220 6.22 27.84 18.44
C GLU A 220 4.71 27.79 18.74
N VAL A 221 4.15 26.59 18.98
CA VAL A 221 2.71 26.37 19.24
C VAL A 221 2.41 26.16 20.73
N GLY A 222 3.38 25.65 21.48
CA GLY A 222 3.24 25.36 22.90
C GLY A 222 2.81 26.57 23.73
N PRO A 223 2.12 26.36 24.87
CA PRO A 223 1.74 27.46 25.74
C PRO A 223 2.99 28.22 26.20
N CYS A 224 2.95 29.55 26.09
CA CYS A 224 3.97 30.44 26.66
C CYS A 224 4.04 30.34 28.18
#